data_AF-A0A967F3I1-F1
#
_entry.id   AF-A0A967F3I1-F1
#
_cell.length_a   1.000
_cell.length_b   1.000
_cell.length_c   1.000
_cell.angle_alpha   90.00
_cell.angle_beta   90.00
_cell.angle_gamma   90.00
#
_symmetry.space_group_name_H-M   'P 1'
#
loop_
_entity.id
_entity.type
_entity.pdbx_description
1 polymer ?
#
loop_
_entity_poly.entity_id
_entity_poly.type
_entity_poly.pdbx_seq_one_letter_code
_entity_poly.pdbx_strand_id
1 'polypeptide(L)'
;PADSDVDATFNVEATAVDGSDTAMGDDDFAIDVDAVADGEGDGLSVSISVNDSDDADSEFSPGEVGTVSVSATFGDFTDGSESHTVVVDIPEGFTVGDLDDLPDGVSAEVNGDGDVVFTVANGTEGFTDYVFEVTAPGGIEDGDSFTFTATARAEETPTDEECDPDDNVATVSAMVDVGGGAVGEPDVGLVVQTPDQCIKEDTTAQVKITADVTTPGDTLTQVVI
;
A
#
# COMPACT_ATOMS: atom_id res chain seq x y z
N PRO A 1 -12.63 -20.58 1.37
CA PRO A 1 -13.38 -21.83 1.58
C PRO A 1 -13.29 -22.28 3.03
N ALA A 2 -13.29 -23.57 3.35
CA ALA A 2 -12.69 -24.05 4.60
C ALA A 2 -11.53 -24.94 4.17
N ASP A 3 -10.47 -24.97 4.98
CA ASP A 3 -9.20 -25.68 4.83
C ASP A 3 -9.19 -26.59 3.61
N SER A 4 -8.54 -26.09 2.56
CA SER A 4 -8.45 -26.75 1.27
C SER A 4 -7.60 -28.03 1.35
N ASP A 5 -6.74 -28.13 2.35
CA ASP A 5 -5.73 -29.18 2.53
C ASP A 5 -6.13 -30.21 3.61
N VAL A 6 -7.37 -30.70 3.53
CA VAL A 6 -7.85 -31.76 4.42
C VAL A 6 -8.04 -33.07 3.67
N ASP A 7 -7.01 -33.91 3.75
CA ASP A 7 -7.02 -35.27 3.23
C ASP A 7 -8.23 -36.09 3.71
N ALA A 8 -8.71 -36.93 2.80
CA ALA A 8 -9.78 -37.86 3.08
C ALA A 8 -9.31 -39.32 2.92
N THR A 9 -9.87 -40.20 3.75
CA THR A 9 -9.71 -41.65 3.56
C THR A 9 -11.03 -42.28 3.14
N PHE A 10 -11.02 -43.01 2.04
CA PHE A 10 -12.16 -43.78 1.58
C PHE A 10 -12.00 -45.26 1.95
N ASN A 11 -12.80 -45.72 2.91
CA ASN A 11 -12.84 -47.13 3.33
C ASN A 11 -13.87 -47.92 2.51
N VAL A 12 -13.45 -49.05 1.94
CA VAL A 12 -14.30 -49.99 1.22
C VAL A 12 -14.41 -51.30 1.98
N GLU A 13 -15.58 -51.56 2.55
CA GLU A 13 -15.91 -52.85 3.17
C GLU A 13 -16.74 -53.73 2.21
N ALA A 14 -16.28 -54.97 1.98
CA ALA A 14 -16.98 -55.98 1.20
C ALA A 14 -17.31 -57.20 2.05
N THR A 15 -18.58 -57.61 2.05
CA THR A 15 -19.03 -58.84 2.71
C THR A 15 -19.58 -59.83 1.68
N ALA A 16 -19.00 -61.03 1.60
CA ALA A 16 -19.53 -62.14 0.83
C ALA A 16 -20.32 -63.09 1.76
N VAL A 17 -21.50 -63.51 1.32
CA VAL A 17 -22.39 -64.42 2.07
C VAL A 17 -22.74 -65.62 1.20
N ASP A 18 -22.51 -66.83 1.70
CA ASP A 18 -23.00 -68.08 1.11
C ASP A 18 -23.69 -68.92 2.19
N GLY A 19 -25.03 -68.94 2.19
CA GLY A 19 -25.81 -69.60 3.24
C GLY A 19 -25.60 -68.97 4.62
N SER A 20 -24.98 -69.71 5.55
CA SER A 20 -24.59 -69.22 6.89
C SER A 20 -23.14 -68.74 6.96
N ASP A 21 -22.35 -68.95 5.91
CA ASP A 21 -20.95 -68.58 5.89
C ASP A 21 -20.81 -67.12 5.42
N THR A 22 -19.94 -66.38 6.09
CA THR A 22 -19.64 -64.98 5.80
C THR A 22 -18.14 -64.77 5.72
N ALA A 23 -17.68 -64.04 4.71
CA ALA A 23 -16.33 -63.51 4.62
C ALA A 23 -16.38 -62.00 4.48
N MET A 24 -15.50 -61.30 5.20
CA MET A 24 -15.35 -59.85 5.14
C MET A 24 -13.95 -59.53 4.62
N GLY A 25 -13.85 -58.49 3.82
CA GLY A 25 -12.59 -57.83 3.48
C GLY A 25 -12.81 -56.33 3.46
N ASP A 26 -11.79 -55.60 3.87
CA ASP A 26 -11.74 -54.15 3.91
C ASP A 26 -10.45 -53.67 3.23
N ASP A 27 -10.50 -52.48 2.65
CA ASP A 27 -9.35 -51.80 2.06
C ASP A 27 -9.57 -50.28 2.17
N ASP A 28 -8.48 -49.54 2.39
CA ASP A 28 -8.51 -48.09 2.54
C ASP A 28 -7.78 -47.43 1.37
N PHE A 29 -8.35 -46.33 0.84
CA PHE A 29 -7.75 -45.51 -0.20
C PHE A 29 -7.58 -44.08 0.32
N ALA A 30 -6.34 -43.57 0.28
CA ALA A 30 -6.08 -42.16 0.53
C ALA A 30 -6.56 -41.31 -0.66
N ILE A 31 -7.12 -40.14 -0.34
CA ILE A 31 -7.47 -39.08 -1.26
C ILE A 31 -6.76 -37.85 -0.72
N ASP A 32 -5.69 -37.48 -1.42
CA ASP A 32 -4.90 -36.30 -1.12
C ASP A 32 -5.68 -35.08 -1.70
N VAL A 33 -5.90 -34.05 -0.88
CA VAL A 33 -6.66 -32.85 -1.29
C VAL A 33 -5.70 -31.68 -1.38
N ASP A 34 -5.67 -31.04 -2.54
CA ASP A 34 -4.78 -29.93 -2.86
C ASP A 34 -5.04 -28.70 -1.98
N ALA A 35 -3.98 -28.17 -1.39
CA ALA A 35 -3.92 -26.88 -0.75
C ALA A 35 -3.97 -25.77 -1.80
N VAL A 36 -5.01 -24.94 -1.75
CA VAL A 36 -5.27 -23.86 -2.72
C VAL A 36 -5.54 -22.58 -1.98
N ALA A 37 -4.72 -21.55 -2.26
CA ALA A 37 -4.93 -20.23 -1.67
C ALA A 37 -6.15 -19.51 -2.28
N ASP A 38 -6.87 -18.78 -1.44
CA ASP A 38 -8.05 -18.01 -1.79
C ASP A 38 -7.69 -16.84 -2.71
N GLY A 39 -8.21 -16.90 -3.93
CA GLY A 39 -8.02 -15.87 -4.95
C GLY A 39 -9.06 -14.75 -4.90
N GLU A 40 -9.04 -13.87 -5.92
CA GLU A 40 -10.02 -12.78 -6.09
C GLU A 40 -11.48 -13.27 -6.06
N GLY A 41 -11.73 -14.47 -6.58
CA GLY A 41 -13.05 -15.08 -6.61
C GLY A 41 -13.56 -15.52 -5.23
N ASP A 42 -12.66 -15.69 -4.28
CA ASP A 42 -12.91 -16.31 -2.98
C ASP A 42 -12.81 -15.32 -1.82
N GLY A 43 -12.55 -14.04 -2.08
CA GLY A 43 -12.61 -12.96 -1.10
C GLY A 43 -11.31 -12.17 -0.93
N LEU A 44 -10.24 -12.56 -1.63
CA LEU A 44 -8.99 -11.80 -1.65
C LEU A 44 -9.19 -10.47 -2.40
N SER A 45 -8.98 -9.35 -1.72
CA SER A 45 -9.03 -8.02 -2.34
C SER A 45 -8.09 -7.04 -1.68
N VAL A 46 -7.68 -6.00 -2.42
CA VAL A 46 -6.91 -4.88 -1.88
C VAL A 46 -7.34 -3.57 -2.56
N SER A 47 -7.35 -2.49 -1.81
CA SER A 47 -7.51 -1.14 -2.34
C SER A 47 -6.54 -0.18 -1.67
N ILE A 48 -6.12 0.83 -2.44
CA ILE A 48 -5.25 1.90 -1.98
C ILE A 48 -5.75 3.23 -2.52
N SER A 49 -5.63 4.27 -1.70
CA SER A 49 -5.81 5.66 -2.12
C SER A 49 -4.76 6.54 -1.46
N VAL A 50 -4.31 7.56 -2.16
CA VAL A 50 -3.31 8.52 -1.67
C VAL A 50 -3.92 9.92 -1.72
N ASN A 51 -3.65 10.69 -0.68
CA ASN A 51 -3.98 12.10 -0.59
C ASN A 51 -2.67 12.87 -0.34
N ASP A 52 -2.30 13.78 -1.24
CA ASP A 52 -1.06 14.55 -1.20
C ASP A 52 -1.02 15.54 -0.03
N SER A 53 -2.12 16.25 0.22
CA SER A 53 -2.41 16.93 1.49
C SER A 53 -3.86 17.44 1.57
N ASP A 54 -4.13 18.45 2.40
CA ASP A 54 -5.41 19.17 2.47
C ASP A 54 -5.41 20.43 1.57
N ASP A 55 -4.38 20.63 0.75
CA ASP A 55 -4.31 21.77 -0.16
C ASP A 55 -5.16 21.57 -1.42
N ALA A 56 -5.05 22.51 -2.36
CA ALA A 56 -5.89 22.53 -3.55
C ALA A 56 -5.23 21.83 -4.75
N ASP A 57 -4.00 21.39 -4.58
CA ASP A 57 -3.17 20.71 -5.55
C ASP A 57 -3.67 19.27 -5.73
N SER A 58 -3.00 18.52 -6.57
CA SER A 58 -3.16 17.05 -6.61
C SER A 58 -1.77 16.42 -6.83
N GLU A 59 -0.75 17.09 -6.29
CA GLU A 59 0.68 16.86 -6.53
C GLU A 59 1.46 17.08 -5.25
N PHE A 60 2.36 16.16 -4.92
CA PHE A 60 3.27 16.33 -3.80
C PHE A 60 4.33 17.41 -4.07
N SER A 61 4.47 18.33 -3.12
CA SER A 61 5.57 19.28 -3.01
C SER A 61 6.72 18.74 -2.15
N PRO A 62 7.95 19.26 -2.29
CA PRO A 62 9.09 18.85 -1.48
C PRO A 62 8.85 18.89 0.03
N GLY A 63 8.96 17.73 0.69
CA GLY A 63 8.77 17.60 2.14
C GLY A 63 7.32 17.70 2.62
N GLU A 64 6.35 17.68 1.70
CA GLU A 64 4.94 17.66 2.03
C GLU A 64 4.53 16.35 2.71
N VAL A 65 3.59 16.45 3.66
CA VAL A 65 3.03 15.29 4.36
C VAL A 65 1.64 15.01 3.80
N GLY A 66 1.49 13.83 3.22
CA GLY A 66 0.23 13.28 2.76
C GLY A 66 -0.15 12.03 3.52
N THR A 67 -1.23 11.38 3.09
CA THR A 67 -1.75 10.16 3.71
C THR A 67 -2.01 9.08 2.67
N VAL A 68 -1.70 7.84 3.04
CA VAL A 68 -2.07 6.64 2.30
C VAL A 68 -3.15 5.90 3.08
N SER A 69 -4.26 5.59 2.43
CA SER A 69 -5.31 4.71 2.96
C SER A 69 -5.28 3.38 2.23
N VAL A 70 -5.32 2.28 2.99
CA VAL A 70 -5.31 0.92 2.47
C VAL A 70 -6.42 0.08 3.10
N SER A 71 -7.05 -0.76 2.28
CA SER A 71 -7.98 -1.80 2.74
C SER A 71 -7.62 -3.13 2.10
N ALA A 72 -7.87 -4.22 2.80
CA ALA A 72 -7.72 -5.56 2.25
C ALA A 72 -8.72 -6.53 2.89
N THR A 73 -9.12 -7.54 2.14
CA THR A 73 -9.96 -8.65 2.61
C THR A 73 -9.37 -9.99 2.19
N PHE A 74 -9.64 -11.02 2.97
CA PHE A 74 -9.19 -12.40 2.77
C PHE A 74 -10.37 -13.36 2.93
N GLY A 75 -10.45 -14.37 2.06
CA GLY A 75 -11.57 -15.31 2.01
C GLY A 75 -11.57 -16.32 3.15
N ASP A 76 -10.41 -16.94 3.40
CA ASP A 76 -10.25 -17.99 4.40
C ASP A 76 -9.49 -17.52 5.63
N PHE A 77 -10.17 -16.72 6.44
CA PHE A 77 -9.61 -16.18 7.67
C PHE A 77 -10.01 -16.96 8.93
N THR A 78 -10.66 -18.12 8.83
CA THR A 78 -11.36 -18.70 10.00
C THR A 78 -10.72 -19.93 10.60
N ASP A 79 -10.17 -20.83 9.79
CA ASP A 79 -9.49 -22.05 10.27
C ASP A 79 -7.97 -21.85 10.41
N GLY A 80 -7.39 -20.91 9.67
CA GLY A 80 -6.00 -20.52 9.75
C GLY A 80 -5.06 -21.45 9.03
N SER A 81 -5.54 -22.13 8.00
CA SER A 81 -4.66 -22.80 7.04
C SER A 81 -3.79 -21.76 6.31
N GLU A 82 -4.36 -20.58 6.03
CA GLU A 82 -3.67 -19.52 5.28
C GLU A 82 -2.91 -18.51 6.15
N SER A 83 -1.85 -17.95 5.57
CA SER A 83 -1.19 -16.73 6.03
C SER A 83 -1.54 -15.54 5.14
N HIS A 84 -1.82 -14.39 5.77
CA HIS A 84 -2.31 -13.19 5.10
C HIS A 84 -1.39 -12.00 5.30
N THR A 85 -0.92 -11.43 4.20
CA THR A 85 -0.05 -10.24 4.22
C THR A 85 -0.50 -9.20 3.21
N VAL A 86 -0.25 -7.92 3.50
CA VAL A 86 -0.39 -6.82 2.54
C VAL A 86 0.90 -6.03 2.54
N VAL A 87 1.50 -5.82 1.37
CA VAL A 87 2.68 -4.97 1.19
C VAL A 87 2.27 -3.71 0.45
N VAL A 88 2.56 -2.54 1.01
CA VAL A 88 2.40 -1.25 0.34
C VAL A 88 3.77 -0.75 -0.07
N ASP A 89 4.06 -0.84 -1.37
CA ASP A 89 5.28 -0.32 -1.99
C ASP A 89 5.27 1.21 -1.94
N ILE A 90 6.24 1.78 -1.22
CA ILE A 90 6.37 3.23 -1.02
C ILE A 90 7.40 3.77 -2.02
N PRO A 91 7.08 4.82 -2.80
CA PRO A 91 8.02 5.41 -3.75
C PRO A 91 9.35 5.83 -3.10
N GLU A 92 10.45 5.66 -3.82
CA GLU A 92 11.79 5.97 -3.32
C GLU A 92 11.88 7.41 -2.80
N GLY A 93 12.49 7.58 -1.62
CA GLY A 93 12.70 8.88 -1.01
C GLY A 93 11.54 9.39 -0.15
N PHE A 94 10.36 8.77 -0.22
CA PHE A 94 9.32 9.01 0.77
C PHE A 94 9.70 8.40 2.12
N THR A 95 9.19 8.98 3.21
CA THR A 95 9.31 8.40 4.55
C THR A 95 7.94 8.12 5.13
N VAL A 96 7.74 6.94 5.70
CA VAL A 96 6.52 6.53 6.39
C VAL A 96 6.50 7.10 7.81
N GLY A 97 5.35 7.62 8.23
CA GLY A 97 5.09 8.08 9.60
C GLY A 97 4.89 6.93 10.59
N ASP A 98 4.41 7.26 11.79
CA ASP A 98 4.10 6.26 12.82
C ASP A 98 2.90 5.40 12.39
N LEU A 99 2.97 4.08 12.65
CA LEU A 99 1.92 3.10 12.35
C LEU A 99 1.12 2.77 13.63
N ASP A 100 0.44 3.78 14.16
CA ASP A 100 -0.36 3.68 15.38
C ASP A 100 -1.83 3.29 15.09
N ASP A 101 -2.58 2.94 16.14
CA ASP A 101 -4.02 2.65 16.07
C ASP A 101 -4.42 1.57 15.04
N LEU A 102 -3.55 0.58 14.85
CA LEU A 102 -3.82 -0.56 13.98
C LEU A 102 -5.11 -1.31 14.36
N PRO A 103 -5.89 -1.79 13.37
CA PRO A 103 -7.06 -2.61 13.61
C PRO A 103 -6.75 -3.86 14.45
N ASP A 104 -7.73 -4.33 15.23
CA ASP A 104 -7.60 -5.57 16.00
C ASP A 104 -7.24 -6.73 15.06
N GLY A 105 -6.20 -7.51 15.43
CA GLY A 105 -5.74 -8.63 14.62
C GLY A 105 -4.80 -8.24 13.46
N VAL A 106 -4.46 -6.96 13.32
CA VAL A 106 -3.49 -6.49 12.31
C VAL A 106 -2.23 -5.97 12.99
N SER A 107 -1.07 -6.36 12.48
CA SER A 107 0.22 -5.74 12.82
C SER A 107 0.86 -5.18 11.57
N ALA A 108 1.61 -4.08 11.70
CA ALA A 108 2.32 -3.48 10.59
C ALA A 108 3.74 -3.08 10.97
N GLU A 109 4.67 -3.15 10.01
CA GLU A 109 6.03 -2.65 10.15
C GLU A 109 6.55 -2.07 8.84
N VAL A 110 7.54 -1.19 8.93
CA VAL A 110 8.28 -0.70 7.76
C VAL A 110 9.47 -1.61 7.53
N ASN A 111 9.57 -2.20 6.34
CA ASN A 111 10.64 -3.13 5.99
C ASN A 111 11.98 -2.38 5.72
N GLY A 112 13.02 -3.12 5.32
CA GLY A 112 14.33 -2.55 5.03
C GLY A 112 14.39 -1.66 3.78
N ASP A 113 13.41 -1.78 2.89
CA ASP A 113 13.30 -1.04 1.63
C ASP A 113 12.43 0.23 1.77
N GLY A 114 11.70 0.36 2.88
CA GLY A 114 10.85 1.51 3.18
C GLY A 114 9.35 1.24 2.99
N ASP A 115 8.97 0.03 2.61
CA ASP A 115 7.58 -0.37 2.36
C ASP A 115 6.87 -0.76 3.66
N VAL A 116 5.55 -0.60 3.68
CA VAL A 116 4.73 -1.00 4.83
C VAL A 116 4.24 -2.42 4.62
N VAL A 117 4.54 -3.31 5.57
CA VAL A 117 4.10 -4.70 5.55
C VAL A 117 3.09 -4.91 6.67
N PHE A 118 1.85 -5.21 6.29
CA PHE A 118 0.79 -5.64 7.18
C PHE A 118 0.76 -7.16 7.25
N THR A 119 0.62 -7.69 8.46
CA THR A 119 0.26 -9.09 8.73
C THR A 119 -1.12 -9.12 9.35
N VAL A 120 -2.02 -9.91 8.77
CA VAL A 120 -3.38 -10.11 9.26
C VAL A 120 -3.43 -11.45 9.98
N ALA A 121 -3.86 -11.43 11.25
CA ALA A 121 -3.91 -12.63 12.07
C ALA A 121 -5.12 -13.49 11.70
N ASN A 122 -4.96 -14.81 11.80
CA ASN A 122 -6.07 -15.75 11.70
C ASN A 122 -7.22 -15.34 12.63
N GLY A 123 -8.44 -15.48 12.14
CA GLY A 123 -9.69 -14.99 12.74
C GLY A 123 -10.07 -13.58 12.29
N THR A 124 -9.29 -12.94 11.40
CA THR A 124 -9.49 -11.55 10.96
C THR A 124 -9.72 -11.52 9.45
N GLU A 125 -10.92 -11.11 9.03
CA GLU A 125 -11.33 -11.02 7.61
C GLU A 125 -10.45 -10.06 6.78
N GLY A 126 -9.76 -9.12 7.45
CA GLY A 126 -8.95 -8.09 6.84
C GLY A 126 -9.09 -6.78 7.60
N PHE A 127 -8.87 -5.68 6.91
CA PHE A 127 -9.01 -4.34 7.47
C PHE A 127 -9.51 -3.34 6.43
N THR A 128 -10.08 -2.24 6.90
CA THR A 128 -10.70 -1.24 6.04
C THR A 128 -10.24 0.15 6.46
N ASP A 129 -9.90 0.97 5.45
CA ASP A 129 -9.54 2.37 5.58
C ASP A 129 -8.47 2.65 6.65
N TYR A 130 -7.45 1.79 6.74
CA TYR A 130 -6.31 2.09 7.61
C TYR A 130 -5.46 3.16 6.94
N VAL A 131 -5.19 4.25 7.67
CA VAL A 131 -4.51 5.44 7.16
C VAL A 131 -3.18 5.64 7.88
N PHE A 132 -2.12 5.89 7.12
CA PHE A 132 -0.83 6.31 7.65
C PHE A 132 -0.26 7.49 6.86
N GLU A 133 0.61 8.27 7.51
CA GLU A 133 1.25 9.42 6.89
C GLU A 133 2.47 9.00 6.05
N VAL A 134 2.69 9.72 4.96
CA VAL A 134 3.92 9.66 4.16
C VAL A 134 4.44 11.07 3.93
N THR A 135 5.75 11.25 4.01
CA THR A 135 6.40 12.55 3.71
C THR A 135 7.17 12.43 2.41
N ALA A 136 6.90 13.34 1.47
CA ALA A 136 7.52 13.38 0.17
C ALA A 136 9.01 13.78 0.24
N PRO A 137 9.86 13.33 -0.70
CA PRO A 137 11.27 13.67 -0.71
C PRO A 137 11.48 15.18 -0.90
N GLY A 138 12.62 15.70 -0.45
CA GLY A 138 12.95 17.13 -0.60
C GLY A 138 13.36 17.57 -2.01
N GLY A 139 13.47 16.64 -2.97
CA GLY A 139 13.88 16.91 -4.35
C GLY A 139 12.82 16.41 -5.31
N ILE A 140 11.81 17.23 -5.54
CA ILE A 140 10.72 16.99 -6.50
C ILE A 140 10.81 18.07 -7.57
N GLU A 141 10.72 17.64 -8.83
CA GLU A 141 10.66 18.50 -10.01
C GLU A 141 9.24 18.48 -10.61
N ASP A 142 8.87 19.56 -11.32
CA ASP A 142 7.58 19.63 -12.01
C ASP A 142 7.45 18.47 -13.02
N GLY A 143 6.39 17.69 -12.86
CA GLY A 143 6.08 16.55 -13.72
C GLY A 143 6.67 15.22 -13.26
N ASP A 144 7.27 15.18 -12.07
CA ASP A 144 7.52 13.91 -11.37
C ASP A 144 6.20 13.16 -11.14
N SER A 145 6.31 11.84 -11.01
CA SER A 145 5.16 10.95 -10.78
C SER A 145 5.58 9.85 -9.82
N PHE A 146 4.74 9.60 -8.82
CA PHE A 146 4.96 8.63 -7.77
C PHE A 146 3.86 7.57 -7.81
N THR A 147 4.25 6.31 -7.95
CA THR A 147 3.31 5.17 -7.98
C THR A 147 3.35 4.45 -6.65
N PHE A 148 2.25 4.48 -5.91
CA PHE A 148 2.05 3.66 -4.73
C PHE A 148 1.32 2.38 -5.14
N THR A 149 1.81 1.23 -4.69
CA THR A 149 1.19 -0.07 -5.00
C THR A 149 0.89 -0.80 -3.70
N ALA A 150 -0.33 -1.33 -3.54
CA ALA A 150 -0.66 -2.26 -2.47
C ALA A 150 -0.87 -3.65 -3.07
N THR A 151 -0.20 -4.65 -2.50
CA THR A 151 -0.31 -6.06 -2.89
C THR A 151 -0.78 -6.88 -1.70
N ALA A 152 -1.97 -7.46 -1.76
CA ALA A 152 -2.41 -8.45 -0.79
C ALA A 152 -2.06 -9.86 -1.25
N ARG A 153 -1.66 -10.71 -0.32
CA ARG A 153 -1.21 -12.08 -0.55
C ARG A 153 -1.82 -13.03 0.47
N ALA A 154 -2.50 -14.05 -0.03
CA ALA A 154 -2.86 -15.26 0.72
C ALA A 154 -1.88 -16.37 0.34
N GLU A 155 -1.38 -17.11 1.33
CA GLU A 155 -0.54 -18.27 1.13
C GLU A 155 -1.01 -19.39 2.02
N GLU A 156 -1.38 -20.50 1.39
CA GLU A 156 -1.72 -21.75 2.05
C GLU A 156 -0.46 -22.54 2.38
N THR A 157 -0.45 -23.22 3.53
CA THR A 157 0.68 -24.07 3.94
C THR A 157 0.30 -25.54 3.86
N PRO A 158 0.79 -26.27 2.84
CA PRO A 158 0.65 -27.71 2.72
C PRO A 158 1.03 -28.47 3.99
N THR A 159 0.19 -29.40 4.39
CA THR A 159 0.39 -30.35 5.48
C THR A 159 0.88 -31.70 4.96
N ASP A 160 0.75 -31.95 3.65
CA ASP A 160 1.16 -33.19 2.98
C ASP A 160 1.86 -32.95 1.61
N GLU A 161 1.75 -33.90 0.66
CA GLU A 161 2.32 -33.78 -0.69
C GLU A 161 1.26 -33.30 -1.70
N GLU A 162 1.37 -32.04 -2.08
CA GLU A 162 0.49 -31.38 -3.04
C GLU A 162 0.46 -32.03 -4.43
N CYS A 163 -0.74 -32.00 -5.03
CA CYS A 163 -0.92 -32.36 -6.43
C CYS A 163 -0.46 -31.23 -7.35
N ASP A 164 -0.71 -29.97 -6.97
CA ASP A 164 -0.22 -28.76 -7.63
C ASP A 164 0.42 -27.79 -6.62
N PRO A 165 1.75 -27.66 -6.58
CA PRO A 165 2.38 -26.74 -5.65
C PRO A 165 2.25 -25.26 -6.06
N ASP A 166 1.77 -24.96 -7.27
CA ASP A 166 1.79 -23.62 -7.85
C ASP A 166 0.57 -22.74 -7.48
N ASP A 167 -0.48 -23.30 -6.88
CA ASP A 167 -1.71 -22.58 -6.48
C ASP A 167 -1.87 -22.37 -4.96
N ASN A 168 -0.85 -22.72 -4.19
CA ASN A 168 -0.70 -22.40 -2.77
C ASN A 168 -0.54 -20.90 -2.47
N VAL A 169 -0.45 -20.04 -3.48
CA VAL A 169 -0.26 -18.60 -3.31
C VAL A 169 -1.17 -17.82 -4.26
N ALA A 170 -1.99 -16.95 -3.67
CA ALA A 170 -2.81 -15.99 -4.40
C ALA A 170 -2.38 -14.55 -4.09
N THR A 171 -2.37 -13.69 -5.11
CA THR A 171 -2.02 -12.27 -4.94
C THR A 171 -2.95 -11.37 -5.75
N VAL A 172 -3.20 -10.18 -5.22
CA VAL A 172 -3.97 -9.11 -5.86
C VAL A 172 -3.29 -7.79 -5.62
N SER A 173 -3.37 -6.86 -6.57
CA SER A 173 -2.73 -5.56 -6.45
C SER A 173 -3.64 -4.41 -6.88
N ALA A 174 -3.44 -3.27 -6.23
CA ALA A 174 -4.02 -1.98 -6.59
C ALA A 174 -2.90 -0.93 -6.62
N MET A 175 -3.01 0.06 -7.51
CA MET A 175 -2.01 1.12 -7.65
C MET A 175 -2.67 2.49 -7.79
N VAL A 176 -1.97 3.52 -7.32
CA VAL A 176 -2.35 4.93 -7.48
C VAL A 176 -1.11 5.71 -7.88
N ASP A 177 -1.26 6.53 -8.92
CA ASP A 177 -0.26 7.48 -9.37
C ASP A 177 -0.61 8.88 -8.85
N VAL A 178 0.36 9.57 -8.24
CA VAL A 178 0.24 10.95 -7.78
C VAL A 178 1.38 11.77 -8.40
N GLY A 179 1.08 13.01 -8.81
CA GLY A 179 2.09 13.89 -9.39
C GLY A 179 3.04 14.47 -8.35
N GLY A 180 4.15 15.02 -8.83
CA GLY A 180 5.06 15.86 -8.07
C GLY A 180 5.18 17.25 -8.69
N GLY A 181 5.14 18.26 -7.83
CA GLY A 181 5.34 19.66 -8.18
C GLY A 181 6.57 20.23 -7.48
N ALA A 182 7.39 20.99 -8.18
CA ALA A 182 8.49 21.70 -7.54
C ALA A 182 7.94 22.81 -6.63
N VAL A 183 8.69 23.19 -5.58
CA VAL A 183 8.36 24.41 -4.84
C VAL A 183 8.42 25.59 -5.81
N GLY A 184 7.30 26.29 -5.98
CA GLY A 184 7.22 27.48 -6.84
C GLY A 184 8.33 28.49 -6.52
N GLU A 185 9.08 28.92 -7.54
CA GLU A 185 10.11 29.93 -7.36
C GLU A 185 9.48 31.28 -6.98
N PRO A 186 10.04 32.03 -6.00
CA PRO A 186 9.50 33.33 -5.64
C PRO A 186 9.73 34.36 -6.75
N ASP A 187 8.69 35.12 -7.09
CA ASP A 187 8.78 36.21 -8.06
C ASP A 187 9.42 37.45 -7.42
N VAL A 188 10.59 37.87 -7.94
CA VAL A 188 11.31 39.06 -7.47
C VAL A 188 11.21 40.19 -8.49
N GLY A 189 10.52 41.27 -8.10
CA GLY A 189 10.35 42.47 -8.92
C GLY A 189 11.20 43.66 -8.46
N LEU A 190 11.84 44.34 -9.41
CA LEU A 190 12.46 45.64 -9.19
C LEU A 190 11.61 46.74 -9.84
N VAL A 191 11.02 47.63 -9.03
CA VAL A 191 10.27 48.78 -9.54
C VAL A 191 10.97 50.08 -9.14
N VAL A 192 11.40 50.82 -10.14
CA VAL A 192 11.88 52.20 -9.98
C VAL A 192 10.69 53.13 -10.09
N GLN A 193 10.14 53.55 -8.94
CA GLN A 193 9.02 54.50 -8.91
C GLN A 193 9.54 55.92 -9.08
N THR A 194 9.34 56.50 -10.27
CA THR A 194 9.36 57.95 -10.45
C THR A 194 8.05 58.44 -11.08
N PRO A 195 7.57 59.66 -10.75
CA PRO A 195 6.32 60.20 -11.29
C PRO A 195 6.23 60.22 -12.82
N ASP A 196 7.38 60.23 -13.51
CA ASP A 196 7.48 60.47 -14.96
C ASP A 196 8.27 59.36 -15.71
N GLN A 197 8.57 58.21 -15.08
CA GLN A 197 9.45 57.14 -15.59
C GLN A 197 10.85 57.59 -16.06
N CYS A 198 11.22 58.84 -15.80
CA CYS A 198 12.51 59.42 -16.16
C CYS A 198 13.30 59.67 -14.87
N ILE A 199 14.50 59.10 -14.74
CA ILE A 199 15.47 59.55 -13.74
C ILE A 199 16.32 60.63 -14.38
N LYS A 200 16.31 61.84 -13.82
CA LYS A 200 17.24 62.88 -14.22
C LYS A 200 18.63 62.53 -13.71
N GLU A 201 19.64 62.79 -14.52
CA GLU A 201 21.04 62.77 -14.09
C GLU A 201 21.17 63.59 -12.79
N ASP A 202 21.95 63.09 -11.83
CA ASP A 202 22.21 63.70 -10.52
C ASP A 202 21.03 63.79 -9.51
N THR A 203 20.00 62.94 -9.63
CA THR A 203 18.91 62.87 -8.65
C THR A 203 18.98 61.62 -7.77
N THR A 204 18.73 61.76 -6.47
CA THR A 204 18.49 60.61 -5.58
C THR A 204 17.09 60.05 -5.83
N ALA A 205 16.99 58.84 -6.42
CA ALA A 205 15.73 58.12 -6.59
C ALA A 205 15.57 57.06 -5.49
N GLN A 206 14.33 56.84 -5.03
CA GLN A 206 14.03 55.72 -4.15
C GLN A 206 13.73 54.48 -5.02
N VAL A 207 14.42 53.38 -4.73
CA VAL A 207 14.19 52.07 -5.35
C VAL A 207 13.30 51.26 -4.42
N LYS A 208 12.18 50.76 -4.92
CA LYS A 208 11.33 49.82 -4.18
C LYS A 208 11.58 48.42 -4.72
N ILE A 209 12.00 47.52 -3.84
CA ILE A 209 12.08 46.09 -4.12
C ILE A 209 10.82 45.46 -3.54
N THR A 210 10.14 44.65 -4.34
CA THR A 210 8.98 43.88 -3.93
C THR A 210 9.30 42.41 -4.17
N ALA A 211 9.23 41.61 -3.12
CA ALA A 211 9.12 40.16 -3.24
C ALA A 211 7.66 39.83 -3.01
N ASP A 212 7.03 39.17 -3.98
CA ASP A 212 5.71 38.58 -3.75
C ASP A 212 5.97 37.15 -3.25
N VAL A 213 5.63 36.92 -1.99
CA VAL A 213 5.83 35.65 -1.30
C VAL A 213 4.54 34.88 -1.47
N THR A 214 4.43 34.11 -2.54
CA THR A 214 3.24 33.28 -2.80
C THR A 214 3.22 32.02 -1.96
N THR A 215 4.38 31.61 -1.42
CA THR A 215 4.54 30.36 -0.65
C THR A 215 4.96 30.65 0.81
N PRO A 216 4.32 30.03 1.83
CA PRO A 216 4.73 30.14 3.22
C PRO A 216 6.15 29.57 3.43
N GLY A 217 7.11 30.44 3.73
CA GLY A 217 8.50 30.04 4.01
C GLY A 217 9.54 30.78 3.18
N ASP A 218 9.16 31.37 2.04
CA ASP A 218 10.15 32.13 1.29
C ASP A 218 10.54 33.40 2.05
N THR A 219 11.83 33.71 2.00
CA THR A 219 12.39 34.88 2.67
C THR A 219 13.36 35.59 1.74
N LEU A 220 13.16 36.91 1.58
CA LEU A 220 14.16 37.78 0.98
C LEU A 220 15.32 37.94 1.97
N THR A 221 16.35 37.12 1.82
CA THR A 221 17.46 37.01 2.80
C THR A 221 18.49 38.13 2.66
N GLN A 222 18.69 38.66 1.45
CA GLN A 222 19.68 39.72 1.22
C GLN A 222 19.26 40.67 0.09
N VAL A 223 19.44 41.97 0.34
CA VAL A 223 19.49 43.01 -0.69
C VAL A 223 20.86 43.68 -0.60
N VAL A 224 21.66 43.52 -1.65
CA VAL A 224 22.94 44.25 -1.79
C VAL A 224 22.71 45.40 -2.78
N ILE A 225 22.96 46.63 -2.33
CA ILE A 225 22.82 47.86 -3.13
C ILE A 225 24.21 48.46 -3.35
#